data_AF-A0A8T4FRP4-F1
#
_entry.id   AF-A0A8T4FRP4-F1
#
_cell.length_a   1.000
_cell.length_b   1.000
_cell.length_c   1.000
_cell.angle_alpha   90.00
_cell.angle_beta   90.00
_cell.angle_gamma   90.00
#
_symmetry.space_group_name_H-M   'P 1'
#
loop_
_entity.id
_entity.type
_entity.pdbx_description
1 polymer ?
#
loop_
_entity_poly.entity_id
_entity_poly.type
_entity_poly.pdbx_seq_one_letter_code
_entity_poly.pdbx_strand_id
1 'polypeptide(L)'
;SFKGRMDRIVLNDGHGELNLYLLPYVRPSAIRPFFPDAEIDGPDQALAAVLEASGMDPSARNVLVSHQFFIASGRLPDQCDSETSRAHVGGLDCMSAELLEPFDYVALGHIHNAQKVGRETVRYCGSPLKYSLSEAEREKSITIVELAGKGEVSVRTTPIKPLRDLAVLKGTLESVLEESEKRPELKDQYVGVVLTEHAYEPDKRLRAVFDRLLNITFEIEGRKSDFGEIDIDIVKRTDPKELFEEFYGKYTGKGLTDYQRRMLDKAMSEEGSH
;
A
#
# COMPACT_ATOMS: atom_id res chain seq x y z
N SER A 1 20.98 8.97 3.59
CA SER A 1 20.34 10.08 4.33
C SER A 1 20.56 11.38 3.57
N PHE A 2 19.62 12.32 3.66
CA PHE A 2 19.74 13.63 3.02
C PHE A 2 20.84 14.47 3.68
N LYS A 3 21.63 15.19 2.88
CA LYS A 3 22.83 15.94 3.32
C LYS A 3 22.73 17.44 2.98
N GLY A 4 21.52 17.99 2.96
CA GLY A 4 21.26 19.39 2.63
C GLY A 4 21.19 19.72 1.13
N ARG A 5 21.40 18.75 0.24
CA ARG A 5 21.21 18.91 -1.20
C ARG A 5 20.84 17.60 -1.87
N MET A 6 20.24 17.68 -3.06
CA MET A 6 20.09 16.53 -3.95
C MET A 6 21.44 16.16 -4.55
N ASP A 7 21.71 14.86 -4.68
CA ASP A 7 22.84 14.40 -5.48
C ASP A 7 22.50 14.59 -6.96
N ARG A 8 23.45 15.10 -7.76
CA ARG A 8 23.33 15.30 -9.20
C ARG A 8 24.32 14.40 -9.93
N ILE A 9 23.80 13.55 -10.82
CA ILE A 9 24.60 12.76 -11.76
C ILE A 9 24.43 13.39 -13.14
N VAL A 10 25.55 13.60 -13.82
CA VAL A 10 25.58 14.16 -15.17
C VAL A 10 25.93 13.06 -16.15
N LEU A 11 25.05 12.83 -17.12
CA LEU A 11 25.26 11.92 -18.24
C LEU A 11 25.41 12.72 -19.54
N ASN A 12 26.06 12.13 -20.53
CA ASN A 12 26.19 12.72 -21.86
C ASN A 12 25.80 11.71 -22.93
N ASP A 13 25.01 12.16 -23.90
CA ASP A 13 24.56 11.38 -25.05
C ASP A 13 24.62 12.24 -26.34
N GLY A 14 24.05 11.74 -27.44
CA GLY A 14 24.01 12.45 -28.73
C GLY A 14 23.19 13.75 -28.73
N HIS A 15 22.43 14.01 -27.68
CA HIS A 15 21.61 15.21 -27.48
C HIS A 15 22.22 16.16 -26.42
N GLY A 16 23.42 15.86 -25.91
CA GLY A 16 24.19 16.72 -25.01
C GLY A 16 24.19 16.23 -23.56
N GLU A 17 24.20 17.18 -22.62
CA GLU A 17 24.19 16.88 -21.18
C GLU A 17 22.78 16.49 -20.70
N LEU A 18 22.69 15.51 -19.80
CA LEU A 18 21.48 15.08 -19.10
C LEU A 18 21.74 15.04 -17.59
N ASN A 19 20.93 15.76 -16.82
CA ASN A 19 21.05 15.85 -15.37
C ASN A 19 20.06 14.93 -14.68
N LEU A 20 20.56 14.01 -13.87
CA LEU A 20 19.74 13.19 -12.97
C LEU A 20 19.88 13.72 -11.55
N TYR A 21 18.79 14.23 -10.98
CA TYR A 21 18.71 14.67 -9.59
C TYR A 21 18.11 13.55 -8.73
N LEU A 22 18.76 13.23 -7.62
CA LEU A 22 18.36 12.15 -6.73
C LEU A 22 17.83 12.72 -5.42
N LEU A 23 16.52 12.55 -5.18
CA LEU A 23 15.86 12.93 -3.94
C LEU A 23 15.45 11.69 -3.15
N PRO A 24 16.16 11.34 -2.05
CA PRO A 24 15.72 10.24 -1.21
C PRO A 24 14.40 10.57 -0.49
N TYR A 25 13.78 9.56 0.13
CA TYR A 25 12.69 9.82 1.07
C TYR A 25 13.17 10.71 2.21
N VAL A 26 12.48 11.82 2.41
CA VAL A 26 12.78 12.91 3.33
C VAL A 26 11.48 13.48 3.87
N ARG A 27 11.51 13.86 5.15
CA ARG A 27 10.43 14.60 5.81
C ARG A 27 10.87 16.05 6.02
N PRO A 28 9.95 17.02 6.14
CA PRO A 28 10.29 18.41 6.42
C PRO A 28 11.22 18.58 7.62
N SER A 29 11.03 17.79 8.70
CA SER A 29 11.90 17.81 9.89
C SER A 29 13.36 17.43 9.62
N ALA A 30 13.63 16.61 8.60
CA ALA A 30 14.99 16.26 8.18
C ALA A 30 15.60 17.30 7.24
N ILE A 31 14.78 18.14 6.58
CA ILE A 31 15.20 19.19 5.66
C ILE A 31 15.49 20.49 6.42
N ARG A 32 14.58 20.90 7.33
CA ARG A 32 14.64 22.15 8.10
C ARG A 32 16.04 22.52 8.63
N PRO A 33 16.82 21.60 9.25
CA PRO A 33 18.14 21.96 9.79
C PRO A 33 19.17 22.43 8.76
N PHE A 34 18.98 22.12 7.48
CA PHE A 34 19.89 22.52 6.40
C PHE A 34 19.54 23.88 5.78
N PHE A 35 18.35 24.42 6.09
CA PHE A 35 17.84 25.66 5.52
C PHE A 35 17.28 26.56 6.64
N PRO A 36 18.15 27.06 7.55
CA PRO A 36 17.72 27.82 8.73
C PRO A 36 17.01 29.13 8.39
N ASP A 37 17.29 29.69 7.21
CA ASP A 37 16.70 30.96 6.74
C ASP A 37 15.40 30.74 5.95
N ALA A 38 14.99 29.50 5.69
CA ALA A 38 13.77 29.17 4.94
C ALA A 38 12.60 28.88 5.88
N GLU A 39 11.44 29.50 5.62
CA GLU A 39 10.18 29.17 6.31
C GLU A 39 9.60 27.87 5.75
N ILE A 40 9.93 26.74 6.41
CA ILE A 40 9.48 25.41 6.00
C ILE A 40 8.37 24.94 6.93
N ASP A 41 7.12 25.25 6.61
CA ASP A 41 5.96 24.84 7.43
C ASP A 41 5.32 23.52 7.02
N GLY A 42 5.60 23.03 5.81
CA GLY A 42 5.06 21.79 5.29
C GLY A 42 5.94 21.11 4.23
N PRO A 43 5.46 20.01 3.63
CA PRO A 43 6.17 19.26 2.59
C PRO A 43 6.53 20.10 1.36
N ASP A 44 5.61 20.96 0.91
CA ASP A 44 5.81 21.79 -0.28
C ASP A 44 6.93 22.81 -0.10
N GLN A 45 6.93 23.54 1.02
CA GLN A 45 8.02 24.48 1.32
C GLN A 45 9.36 23.77 1.49
N ALA A 46 9.34 22.56 2.08
CA ALA A 46 10.54 21.76 2.23
C ALA A 46 11.11 21.34 0.86
N LEU A 47 10.25 20.86 -0.05
CA LEU A 47 10.66 20.49 -1.39
C LEU A 47 11.14 21.71 -2.18
N ALA A 48 10.42 22.84 -2.12
CA ALA A 48 10.80 24.07 -2.80
C ALA A 48 12.21 24.54 -2.39
N ALA A 49 12.52 24.55 -1.09
CA ALA A 49 13.85 24.90 -0.59
C ALA A 49 14.95 23.96 -1.13
N VAL A 50 14.66 22.65 -1.21
CA VAL A 50 15.61 21.65 -1.76
C VAL A 50 15.81 21.85 -3.27
N LEU A 51 14.74 22.16 -4.01
CA LEU A 51 14.80 22.41 -5.45
C LEU A 51 15.56 23.70 -5.75
N GLU A 52 15.31 24.78 -5.00
CA GLU A 52 16.04 26.05 -5.15
C GLU A 52 17.54 25.86 -4.89
N ALA A 53 17.88 25.19 -3.78
CA ALA A 53 19.26 24.91 -3.42
C ALA A 53 20.01 23.99 -4.39
N SER A 54 19.29 23.29 -5.28
CA SER A 54 19.91 22.44 -6.30
C SER A 54 20.63 23.25 -7.38
N GLY A 55 20.28 24.54 -7.56
CA GLY A 55 20.84 25.39 -8.61
C GLY A 55 20.57 24.86 -10.02
N MET A 56 19.54 24.03 -10.19
CA MET A 56 19.15 23.44 -11.45
C MET A 56 18.79 24.53 -12.47
N ASP A 57 19.38 24.44 -13.66
CA ASP A 57 18.99 25.23 -14.83
C ASP A 57 17.76 24.59 -15.50
N PRO A 58 16.58 25.23 -15.49
CA PRO A 58 15.37 24.67 -16.10
C PRO A 58 15.46 24.52 -17.62
N SER A 59 16.41 25.20 -18.29
CA SER A 59 16.64 25.09 -19.73
C SER A 59 17.46 23.85 -20.12
N ALA A 60 18.18 23.25 -19.16
CA ALA A 60 18.91 22.00 -19.35
C ALA A 60 17.99 20.77 -19.27
N ARG A 61 18.43 19.62 -19.81
CA ARG A 61 17.68 18.37 -19.68
C ARG A 61 17.79 17.83 -18.26
N ASN A 62 16.68 17.77 -17.54
CA ASN A 62 16.64 17.43 -16.13
C ASN A 62 15.64 16.29 -15.86
N VAL A 63 16.09 15.29 -15.12
CA VAL A 63 15.27 14.19 -14.63
C VAL A 63 15.37 14.14 -13.12
N LEU A 64 14.24 14.02 -12.44
CA LEU A 64 14.20 13.76 -11.01
C LEU A 64 13.94 12.27 -10.75
N VAL A 65 14.69 11.67 -9.84
CA VAL A 65 14.40 10.35 -9.27
C VAL A 65 14.05 10.55 -7.80
N SER A 66 12.83 10.20 -7.42
CA SER A 66 12.33 10.46 -6.07
C SER A 66 11.50 9.31 -5.52
N HIS A 67 11.56 9.14 -4.20
CA HIS A 67 10.75 8.20 -3.45
C HIS A 67 9.93 8.99 -2.42
N GLN A 68 8.84 9.60 -2.88
CA GLN A 68 8.00 10.53 -2.13
C GLN A 68 6.55 10.42 -2.60
N PHE A 69 5.63 11.00 -1.81
CA PHE A 69 4.23 11.11 -2.19
C PHE A 69 3.96 12.45 -2.86
N PHE A 70 3.54 12.38 -4.13
CA PHE A 70 3.09 13.52 -4.89
C PHE A 70 1.59 13.46 -5.18
N ILE A 71 0.95 14.63 -5.08
CA ILE A 71 -0.43 14.88 -5.47
C ILE A 71 -0.46 15.92 -6.58
N ALA A 72 -1.43 15.82 -7.49
CA ALA A 72 -1.67 16.84 -8.50
C ALA A 72 -3.12 17.31 -8.40
N SER A 73 -3.34 18.62 -8.40
CA SER A 73 -4.68 19.20 -8.37
C SER A 73 -5.58 18.65 -7.25
N GLY A 74 -4.99 18.42 -6.07
CA GLY A 74 -5.70 17.90 -4.88
C GLY A 74 -6.13 16.43 -4.96
N ARG A 75 -5.71 15.68 -5.99
CA ARG A 75 -6.02 14.25 -6.14
C ARG A 75 -4.90 13.40 -5.55
N LEU A 76 -5.28 12.53 -4.62
CA LEU A 76 -4.40 11.49 -4.10
C LEU A 76 -4.11 10.45 -5.18
N PRO A 77 -2.90 9.86 -5.20
CA PRO A 77 -2.61 8.74 -6.07
C PRO A 77 -3.40 7.49 -5.65
N ASP A 78 -3.67 6.62 -6.61
CA ASP A 78 -4.35 5.34 -6.43
C ASP A 78 -3.41 4.36 -5.71
N GLN A 79 -3.71 4.07 -4.45
CA GLN A 79 -2.85 3.27 -3.57
C GLN A 79 -3.42 1.87 -3.32
N CYS A 80 -2.53 0.95 -2.97
CA CYS A 80 -2.88 -0.42 -2.60
C CYS A 80 -2.72 -0.66 -1.10
N ASP A 81 -3.33 -1.72 -0.56
CA ASP A 81 -3.29 -2.00 0.89
C ASP A 81 -1.88 -2.17 1.45
N SER A 82 -0.92 -2.61 0.64
CA SER A 82 0.50 -2.71 1.02
C SER A 82 1.18 -1.35 1.23
N GLU A 83 0.58 -0.28 0.70
CA GLU A 83 1.07 1.10 0.79
C GLU A 83 0.34 1.87 1.89
N THR A 84 -0.78 1.33 2.40
CA THR A 84 -1.56 1.86 3.52
C THR A 84 -0.78 1.69 4.83
N SER A 85 0.30 2.46 4.98
CA SER A 85 0.89 2.70 6.28
C SER A 85 0.04 3.75 7.02
N ARG A 86 -0.07 3.62 8.34
CA ARG A 86 -0.62 4.63 9.26
C ARG A 86 0.06 6.01 9.15
N ALA A 87 1.02 6.20 8.24
CA ALA A 87 1.75 7.45 8.02
C ALA A 87 0.96 8.51 7.24
N HIS A 88 -0.20 8.18 6.64
CA HIS A 88 -0.95 9.11 5.77
C HIS A 88 -2.30 9.56 6.34
N VAL A 89 -2.43 9.68 7.66
CA VAL A 89 -3.64 10.28 8.24
C VAL A 89 -3.76 11.72 7.73
N GLY A 90 -4.62 11.94 6.73
CA GLY A 90 -5.01 13.25 6.22
C GLY A 90 -4.15 13.86 5.09
N GLY A 91 -3.25 13.12 4.43
CA GLY A 91 -2.46 13.67 3.31
C GLY A 91 -1.38 14.69 3.70
N LEU A 92 -1.08 14.82 5.00
CA LEU A 92 -0.15 15.81 5.57
C LEU A 92 1.30 15.69 5.10
N ASP A 93 1.69 14.53 4.54
CA ASP A 93 3.04 14.26 4.03
C ASP A 93 3.11 14.28 2.48
N CYS A 94 2.04 14.67 1.78
CA CYS A 94 2.04 14.77 0.32
C CYS A 94 2.66 16.09 -0.15
N MET A 95 3.38 16.02 -1.27
CA MET A 95 3.97 17.17 -1.96
C MET A 95 3.19 17.49 -3.25
N SER A 96 3.08 18.76 -3.58
CA SER A 96 2.53 19.25 -4.84
C SER A 96 3.42 18.83 -6.01
N ALA A 97 2.82 18.15 -6.99
CA ALA A 97 3.49 17.79 -8.24
C ALA A 97 3.73 19.02 -9.14
N GLU A 98 3.07 20.14 -8.88
CA GLU A 98 3.29 21.41 -9.59
C GLU A 98 4.72 21.96 -9.35
N LEU A 99 5.35 21.63 -8.21
CA LEU A 99 6.77 21.93 -7.95
C LEU A 99 7.74 21.17 -8.87
N LEU A 100 7.27 20.14 -9.56
CA LEU A 100 8.07 19.30 -10.44
C LEU A 100 8.14 19.78 -11.89
N GLU A 101 7.51 20.92 -12.20
CA GLU A 101 7.47 21.43 -13.57
C GLU A 101 8.86 21.59 -14.24
N PRO A 102 9.91 22.08 -13.56
CA PRO A 102 11.22 22.27 -14.19
C PRO A 102 11.91 21.01 -14.73
N PHE A 103 11.42 19.81 -14.41
CA PHE A 103 12.00 18.53 -14.86
C PHE A 103 11.33 18.03 -16.14
N ASP A 104 12.10 17.52 -17.10
CA ASP A 104 11.55 16.90 -18.31
C ASP A 104 10.84 15.57 -17.99
N TYR A 105 11.38 14.80 -17.05
CA TYR A 105 10.79 13.57 -16.54
C TYR A 105 11.03 13.40 -15.03
N VAL A 106 10.05 12.82 -14.33
CA VAL A 106 10.16 12.48 -12.91
C VAL A 106 9.81 11.01 -12.71
N ALA A 107 10.82 10.24 -12.32
CA ALA A 107 10.72 8.85 -11.91
C ALA A 107 10.36 8.78 -10.42
N LEU A 108 9.11 8.44 -10.12
CA LEU A 108 8.62 8.25 -8.76
C LEU A 108 8.61 6.75 -8.39
N GLY A 109 9.00 6.46 -7.15
CA GLY A 109 8.80 5.18 -6.48
C GLY A 109 7.77 5.28 -5.35
N HIS A 110 7.72 4.28 -4.47
CA HIS A 110 6.80 4.14 -3.32
C HIS A 110 5.46 3.48 -3.64
N ILE A 111 4.77 3.94 -4.68
CA ILE A 111 3.44 3.43 -5.04
C ILE A 111 3.58 2.23 -5.97
N HIS A 112 2.91 1.13 -5.64
CA HIS A 112 2.98 -0.15 -6.33
C HIS A 112 2.07 -0.22 -7.55
N ASN A 113 1.12 0.69 -7.68
CA ASN A 113 0.36 0.86 -8.91
C ASN A 113 1.05 1.84 -9.87
N ALA A 114 1.34 1.38 -11.09
CA ALA A 114 1.95 2.21 -12.12
C ALA A 114 0.95 3.27 -12.61
N GLN A 115 1.26 4.55 -12.42
CA GLN A 115 0.35 5.65 -12.74
C GLN A 115 1.08 6.97 -12.94
N LYS A 116 0.41 7.92 -13.61
CA LYS A 116 0.88 9.30 -13.74
C LYS A 116 0.36 10.19 -12.61
N VAL A 117 1.05 11.31 -12.37
CA VAL A 117 0.64 12.35 -11.43
C VAL A 117 0.59 13.68 -12.18
N GLY A 118 -0.61 14.19 -12.45
CA GLY A 118 -0.80 15.42 -13.23
C GLY A 118 -0.51 15.23 -14.73
N ARG A 119 0.75 15.02 -15.12
CA ARG A 119 1.21 14.85 -16.51
C ARG A 119 1.88 13.50 -16.76
N GLU A 120 1.95 13.09 -18.03
CA GLU A 120 2.50 11.78 -18.43
C GLU A 120 3.95 11.54 -18.01
N THR A 121 4.75 12.61 -17.86
CA THR A 121 6.18 12.53 -17.52
C THR A 121 6.48 12.55 -16.02
N VAL A 122 5.46 12.61 -15.15
CA VAL A 122 5.62 12.42 -13.70
C VAL A 122 4.92 11.12 -13.34
N ARG A 123 5.67 10.06 -13.04
CA ARG A 123 5.09 8.72 -12.93
C ARG A 123 5.63 7.91 -11.77
N TYR A 124 4.72 7.23 -11.08
CA TYR A 124 5.04 6.05 -10.31
C TYR A 124 5.22 4.88 -11.26
N CYS A 125 6.37 4.20 -11.18
CA CYS A 125 6.63 3.03 -12.01
C CYS A 125 5.88 1.78 -11.54
N GLY A 126 5.31 1.79 -10.35
CA GLY A 126 4.68 0.63 -9.74
C GLY A 126 5.69 -0.39 -9.23
N SER A 127 5.18 -1.44 -8.60
CA SER A 127 5.97 -2.61 -8.23
C SER A 127 6.08 -3.58 -9.41
N PRO A 128 7.14 -4.39 -9.48
CA PRO A 128 7.26 -5.43 -10.51
C PRO A 128 6.35 -6.63 -10.23
N LEU A 129 5.93 -6.84 -8.98
CA LEU A 129 5.11 -7.98 -8.52
C LEU A 129 3.94 -7.51 -7.65
N LYS A 130 2.92 -8.36 -7.50
CA LYS A 130 1.75 -8.08 -6.64
C LYS A 130 2.10 -8.34 -5.17
N TYR A 131 1.98 -7.33 -4.31
CA TYR A 131 2.33 -7.41 -2.88
C TYR A 131 1.14 -7.43 -1.93
N SER A 132 -0.08 -7.14 -2.41
CA SER A 132 -1.33 -7.26 -1.65
C SER A 132 -2.44 -7.88 -2.50
N LEU A 133 -3.50 -8.37 -1.85
CA LEU A 133 -4.69 -8.87 -2.54
C LEU A 133 -5.39 -7.78 -3.36
N SER A 134 -5.33 -6.51 -2.91
CA SER A 134 -5.88 -5.37 -3.65
C SER A 134 -5.18 -5.12 -5.00
N GLU A 135 -4.02 -5.73 -5.22
CA GLU A 135 -3.28 -5.66 -6.49
C GLU A 135 -3.64 -6.80 -7.46
N ALA A 136 -4.54 -7.72 -7.11
CA ALA A 136 -4.88 -8.89 -7.92
C ALA A 136 -5.34 -8.55 -9.34
N GLU A 137 -6.05 -7.45 -9.52
CA GLU A 137 -6.54 -6.99 -10.84
C GLU A 137 -5.60 -5.99 -11.51
N ARG A 138 -4.46 -5.64 -10.88
CA ARG A 138 -3.53 -4.66 -11.40
C ARG A 138 -2.53 -5.29 -12.36
N GLU A 139 -2.37 -4.71 -13.54
CA GLU A 139 -1.33 -5.09 -14.48
C GLU A 139 0.02 -4.50 -14.04
N LYS A 140 1.02 -5.36 -13.88
CA LYS A 140 2.39 -4.93 -13.56
C LYS A 140 3.12 -4.63 -14.86
N SER A 141 3.92 -3.57 -14.87
CA SER A 141 4.62 -3.13 -16.09
C SER A 141 5.98 -2.50 -15.77
N ILE A 142 6.82 -2.40 -16.80
CA ILE A 142 8.04 -1.60 -16.79
C ILE A 142 7.74 -0.32 -17.56
N THR A 143 8.04 0.83 -16.97
CA THR A 143 8.02 2.12 -17.67
C THR A 143 9.32 2.32 -18.43
N ILE A 144 9.21 2.58 -19.73
CA ILE A 144 10.31 2.90 -20.63
C ILE A 144 10.17 4.34 -21.06
N VAL A 145 11.25 5.09 -20.88
CA VAL A 145 11.31 6.53 -21.16
C VAL A 145 12.42 6.77 -22.16
N GLU A 146 12.08 7.46 -23.24
CA GLU A 146 13.06 7.91 -24.24
C GLU A 146 13.18 9.43 -24.12
N LEU A 147 14.41 9.89 -23.88
CA LEU A 147 14.76 11.29 -23.70
C LEU A 147 15.59 11.72 -24.92
N ALA A 148 15.07 12.64 -25.72
CA ALA A 148 15.77 13.21 -26.86
C ALA A 148 16.28 14.63 -26.51
N GLY A 149 15.95 15.63 -27.32
CA GLY A 149 16.21 17.04 -27.00
C GLY A 149 15.45 17.53 -25.76
N LYS A 150 15.73 18.75 -25.32
CA LYS A 150 15.02 19.39 -24.20
C LYS A 150 13.51 19.40 -24.48
N GLY A 151 12.71 18.90 -23.51
CA GLY A 151 11.25 18.77 -23.64
C GLY A 151 10.76 17.62 -24.53
N GLU A 152 11.65 16.91 -25.22
CA GLU A 152 11.28 15.78 -26.09
C GLU A 152 11.35 14.47 -25.31
N VAL A 153 10.24 14.11 -24.67
CA VAL A 153 10.13 12.91 -23.83
C VAL A 153 9.02 12.00 -24.33
N SER A 154 9.37 10.74 -24.60
CA SER A 154 8.40 9.67 -24.91
C SER A 154 8.32 8.71 -23.72
N VAL A 155 7.10 8.31 -23.35
CA VAL A 155 6.86 7.36 -22.25
C VAL A 155 5.95 6.25 -22.75
N ARG A 156 6.37 5.01 -22.54
CA ARG A 156 5.56 3.82 -22.80
C ARG A 156 5.72 2.80 -21.68
N THR A 157 4.78 1.89 -21.55
CA THR A 157 4.86 0.77 -20.60
C THR A 157 4.99 -0.54 -21.35
N THR A 158 5.60 -1.54 -20.71
CA THR A 158 5.66 -2.92 -21.20
C THR A 158 5.19 -3.85 -20.10
N PRO A 159 4.17 -4.69 -20.32
CA PRO A 159 3.63 -5.58 -19.29
C PRO A 159 4.68 -6.56 -18.79
N ILE A 160 4.64 -6.85 -17.49
CA ILE A 160 5.44 -7.91 -16.85
C ILE A 160 4.57 -9.14 -16.73
N LYS A 161 5.01 -10.26 -17.29
CA LYS A 161 4.38 -11.56 -17.05
C LYS A 161 5.07 -12.23 -15.85
N PRO A 162 4.40 -12.32 -14.68
CA PRO A 162 5.00 -12.97 -13.52
C PRO A 162 5.11 -14.49 -13.74
N LEU A 163 6.05 -15.13 -13.05
CA LEU A 163 6.14 -16.60 -13.04
C LEU A 163 4.86 -17.24 -12.47
N ARG A 164 4.27 -16.58 -11.47
CA ARG A 164 3.01 -16.97 -10.83
C ARG A 164 2.22 -15.70 -10.57
N ASP A 165 0.98 -15.66 -11.04
CA ASP A 165 0.09 -14.54 -10.80
C ASP A 165 -0.63 -14.68 -9.45
N LEU A 166 -1.36 -13.63 -9.05
CA LEU A 166 -2.20 -13.59 -7.85
C LEU A 166 -3.67 -13.60 -8.25
N ALA A 167 -4.43 -14.56 -7.70
CA ALA A 167 -5.88 -14.57 -7.75
C ALA A 167 -6.48 -14.33 -6.37
N VAL A 168 -7.63 -13.66 -6.37
CA VAL A 168 -8.47 -13.50 -5.18
C VAL A 168 -9.82 -14.14 -5.49
N LEU A 169 -10.22 -15.09 -4.63
CA LEU A 169 -11.54 -15.71 -4.69
C LEU A 169 -12.37 -15.19 -3.52
N LYS A 170 -13.63 -14.84 -3.78
CA LYS A 170 -14.56 -14.36 -2.75
C LYS A 170 -15.88 -15.12 -2.82
N GLY A 171 -16.37 -15.57 -1.67
CA GLY A 171 -17.66 -16.26 -1.58
C GLY A 171 -17.77 -17.19 -0.36
N THR A 172 -18.75 -18.09 -0.38
CA THR A 172 -18.85 -19.20 0.58
C THR A 172 -17.73 -20.20 0.38
N LEU A 173 -17.45 -21.05 1.37
CA LEU A 173 -16.39 -22.05 1.22
C LEU A 173 -16.68 -23.00 0.06
N GLU A 174 -17.94 -23.44 -0.08
CA GLU A 174 -18.33 -24.32 -1.19
C GLU A 174 -18.19 -23.62 -2.54
N SER A 175 -18.60 -22.35 -2.66
CA SER A 175 -18.44 -21.59 -3.90
C SER A 175 -16.97 -21.44 -4.32
N VAL A 176 -16.07 -21.22 -3.36
CA VAL A 176 -14.63 -21.09 -3.63
C VAL A 176 -14.05 -22.43 -4.08
N LEU A 177 -14.47 -23.54 -3.47
CA LEU A 177 -14.03 -24.88 -3.87
C LEU A 177 -14.56 -25.24 -5.25
N GLU A 178 -15.83 -24.98 -5.56
CA GLU A 178 -16.37 -25.19 -6.91
C GLU A 178 -15.64 -24.35 -7.97
N GLU A 179 -15.29 -23.10 -7.65
CA GLU A 179 -14.54 -22.22 -8.55
C GLU A 179 -13.14 -22.79 -8.82
N SER A 180 -12.49 -23.37 -7.81
CA SER A 180 -11.19 -24.02 -7.97
C SER A 180 -11.19 -25.20 -8.94
N GLU A 181 -12.31 -25.93 -9.02
CA GLU A 181 -12.48 -27.04 -9.95
C GLU A 181 -12.66 -26.54 -11.39
N LYS A 182 -13.36 -25.41 -11.56
CA LYS A 182 -13.60 -24.78 -12.86
C LYS A 182 -12.34 -24.09 -13.42
N ARG A 183 -11.39 -23.74 -12.55
CA ARG A 183 -10.21 -22.92 -12.86
C ARG A 183 -8.90 -23.63 -12.48
N PRO A 184 -8.47 -24.64 -13.25
CA PRO A 184 -7.26 -25.41 -12.95
C PRO A 184 -5.98 -24.57 -12.94
N GLU A 185 -5.97 -23.41 -13.60
CA GLU A 185 -4.84 -22.48 -13.61
C GLU A 185 -4.52 -21.88 -12.23
N LEU A 186 -5.47 -21.90 -11.29
CA LEU A 186 -5.28 -21.40 -9.93
C LEU A 186 -4.23 -22.18 -9.13
N LYS A 187 -3.94 -23.44 -9.51
CA LYS A 187 -2.90 -24.26 -8.86
C LYS A 187 -1.50 -23.69 -9.04
N ASP A 188 -1.25 -23.02 -10.16
CA ASP A 188 0.03 -22.38 -10.48
C ASP A 188 0.11 -20.92 -10.00
N GLN A 189 -0.95 -20.39 -9.40
CA GLN A 189 -1.04 -19.02 -8.89
C GLN A 189 -0.92 -18.96 -7.38
N TYR A 190 -0.63 -17.77 -6.86
CA TYR A 190 -0.88 -17.45 -5.46
C TYR A 190 -2.37 -17.15 -5.29
N VAL A 191 -2.99 -17.73 -4.26
CA VAL A 191 -4.44 -17.57 -4.06
C VAL A 191 -4.71 -16.96 -2.69
N GLY A 192 -5.37 -15.81 -2.68
CA GLY A 192 -6.03 -15.26 -1.49
C GLY A 192 -7.52 -15.60 -1.51
N VAL A 193 -8.10 -15.91 -0.36
CA VAL A 193 -9.53 -16.24 -0.25
C VAL A 193 -10.21 -15.29 0.73
N VAL A 194 -11.33 -14.71 0.31
CA VAL A 194 -12.21 -13.88 1.15
C VAL A 194 -13.52 -14.65 1.36
N LEU A 195 -13.69 -15.24 2.54
CA LEU A 195 -14.90 -15.98 2.88
C LEU A 195 -16.00 -15.05 3.37
N THR A 196 -17.20 -15.21 2.84
CA THR A 196 -18.38 -14.44 3.24
C THR A 196 -19.19 -15.10 4.36
N GLU A 197 -18.70 -16.22 4.89
CA GLU A 197 -19.31 -16.99 5.96
C GLU A 197 -18.25 -17.58 6.91
N HIS A 198 -18.70 -17.98 8.10
CA HIS A 198 -17.91 -18.88 8.92
C HIS A 198 -18.08 -20.31 8.40
N ALA A 199 -16.96 -20.98 8.13
CA ALA A 199 -16.94 -22.36 7.70
C ALA A 199 -16.16 -23.22 8.71
N TYR A 200 -16.44 -24.53 8.72
CA TYR A 200 -15.71 -25.50 9.51
C TYR A 200 -14.40 -25.89 8.80
N GLU A 201 -13.27 -25.82 9.52
CA GLU A 201 -11.92 -26.14 9.02
C GLU A 201 -11.58 -25.59 7.60
N PRO A 202 -11.84 -24.29 7.29
CA PRO A 202 -11.64 -23.75 5.94
C PRO A 202 -10.18 -23.85 5.47
N ASP A 203 -9.22 -23.63 6.37
CA ASP A 203 -7.79 -23.73 6.07
C ASP A 203 -7.40 -25.12 5.53
N LYS A 204 -7.80 -26.18 6.23
CA LYS A 204 -7.54 -27.57 5.82
C LYS A 204 -8.16 -27.90 4.47
N ARG A 205 -9.41 -27.48 4.25
CA ARG A 205 -10.13 -27.74 2.99
C ARG A 205 -9.51 -26.98 1.81
N LEU A 206 -9.15 -25.72 2.01
CA LEU A 206 -8.55 -24.90 0.96
C LEU A 206 -7.09 -25.31 0.64
N ARG A 207 -6.30 -25.71 1.65
CA ARG A 207 -4.93 -26.24 1.43
C ARG A 207 -4.89 -27.58 0.71
N ALA A 208 -5.96 -28.36 0.76
CA ALA A 208 -6.06 -29.60 -0.01
C ALA A 208 -6.21 -29.35 -1.52
N VAL A 209 -6.56 -28.11 -1.91
CA VAL A 209 -6.89 -27.73 -3.29
C VAL A 209 -5.88 -26.75 -3.87
N PHE A 210 -5.43 -25.78 -3.07
CA PHE A 210 -4.51 -24.73 -3.49
C PHE A 210 -3.10 -24.97 -2.95
N ASP A 211 -2.15 -25.21 -3.86
CA ASP A 211 -0.73 -25.38 -3.52
C ASP A 211 -0.12 -24.15 -2.84
N ARG A 212 -0.62 -22.95 -3.16
CA ARG A 212 -0.06 -21.64 -2.78
C ARG A 212 -1.11 -20.70 -2.21
N LEU A 213 -1.86 -21.21 -1.24
CA LEU A 213 -2.77 -20.41 -0.45
C LEU A 213 -1.99 -19.39 0.40
N LEU A 214 -2.19 -18.09 0.13
CA LEU A 214 -1.53 -17.01 0.85
C LEU A 214 -2.21 -16.69 2.17
N ASN A 215 -3.52 -16.43 2.12
CA ASN A 215 -4.31 -16.04 3.28
C ASN A 215 -5.80 -16.36 3.07
N ILE A 216 -6.50 -16.46 4.20
CA ILE A 216 -7.96 -16.53 4.25
C ILE A 216 -8.42 -15.36 5.11
N THR A 217 -9.25 -14.48 4.56
CA THR A 217 -9.90 -13.39 5.29
C THR A 217 -11.41 -13.61 5.31
N PHE A 218 -12.11 -12.88 6.18
CA PHE A 218 -13.55 -13.00 6.34
C PHE A 218 -14.22 -11.64 6.15
N GLU A 219 -15.24 -11.59 5.30
CA GLU A 219 -16.06 -10.41 5.06
C GLU A 219 -17.54 -10.81 5.20
N ILE A 220 -18.01 -10.79 6.44
CA ILE A 220 -19.35 -11.28 6.80
C ILE A 220 -20.31 -10.10 6.85
N GLU A 221 -21.34 -10.12 6.00
CA GLU A 221 -22.35 -9.06 5.96
C GLU A 221 -23.03 -8.87 7.32
N GLY A 222 -23.22 -7.61 7.73
CA GLY A 222 -23.75 -7.23 9.04
C GLY A 222 -22.69 -6.80 10.07
N ARG A 223 -21.40 -6.97 9.77
CA ARG A 223 -20.29 -6.41 10.55
C ARG A 223 -19.68 -5.20 9.85
N LYS A 224 -20.34 -4.03 9.95
CA LYS A 224 -19.52 -2.82 10.01
C LYS A 224 -18.78 -2.85 11.35
N SER A 225 -17.51 -2.47 11.30
CA SER A 225 -16.62 -2.28 12.44
C SER A 225 -17.26 -1.36 13.49
N ASP A 226 -18.03 -1.94 14.40
CA ASP A 226 -18.57 -1.29 15.60
C ASP A 226 -17.65 -1.55 16.80
N PHE A 227 -16.34 -1.63 16.54
CA PHE A 227 -15.36 -1.35 17.57
C PHE A 227 -15.23 0.17 17.70
N GLY A 228 -16.31 0.80 18.17
CA GLY A 228 -16.16 2.04 18.93
C GLY A 228 -15.16 1.77 20.06
N GLU A 229 -14.38 2.79 20.43
CA GLU A 229 -13.37 2.70 21.49
C GLU A 229 -13.86 1.83 22.64
N ILE A 230 -13.26 0.64 22.80
CA ILE A 230 -13.55 -0.20 23.95
C ILE A 230 -12.99 0.55 25.15
N ASP A 231 -13.87 1.08 25.99
CA ASP A 231 -13.49 1.71 27.24
C ASP A 231 -12.83 0.66 28.14
N ILE A 232 -11.52 0.80 28.32
CA ILE A 232 -10.67 -0.12 29.09
C ILE A 232 -11.15 -0.20 30.55
N ASP A 233 -11.81 0.84 31.07
CA ASP A 233 -12.34 0.84 32.43
C ASP A 233 -13.63 0.02 32.58
N ILE A 234 -14.38 -0.20 31.48
CA ILE A 234 -15.52 -1.13 31.44
C ILE A 234 -15.01 -2.58 31.43
N VAL A 235 -14.01 -2.88 30.58
CA VAL A 235 -13.41 -4.23 30.47
C VAL A 235 -12.83 -4.72 31.80
N LYS A 236 -12.28 -3.82 32.62
CA LYS A 236 -11.74 -4.17 33.95
C LYS A 236 -12.80 -4.47 35.01
N ARG A 237 -14.06 -4.09 34.79
CA ARG A 237 -15.16 -4.24 35.77
C ARG A 237 -16.16 -5.34 35.40
N THR A 238 -16.10 -5.85 34.17
CA THR A 238 -16.97 -6.93 33.69
C THR A 238 -16.35 -8.30 34.02
N ASP A 239 -17.17 -9.26 34.41
CA ASP A 239 -16.72 -10.63 34.61
C ASP A 239 -16.13 -11.20 33.30
N PRO A 240 -14.95 -11.85 33.31
CA PRO A 240 -14.32 -12.38 32.10
C PRO A 240 -15.21 -13.33 31.29
N LYS A 241 -16.13 -14.06 31.94
CA LYS A 241 -17.09 -14.92 31.25
C LYS A 241 -18.09 -14.07 30.49
N GLU A 242 -18.68 -13.08 31.14
CA GLU A 242 -19.63 -12.16 30.48
C GLU A 242 -18.98 -11.44 29.30
N LEU A 243 -17.72 -11.01 29.45
CA LEU A 243 -16.96 -10.39 28.36
C LEU A 243 -16.73 -11.36 27.21
N PHE A 244 -16.42 -12.63 27.50
CA PHE A 244 -16.26 -13.65 26.48
C PHE A 244 -17.58 -14.03 25.81
N GLU A 245 -18.69 -14.14 26.57
CA GLU A 245 -20.02 -14.42 26.01
C GLU A 245 -20.48 -13.27 25.11
N GLU A 246 -20.25 -12.02 25.53
CA GLU A 246 -20.55 -10.84 24.74
C GLU A 246 -19.67 -10.77 23.49
N PHE A 247 -18.37 -11.03 23.63
CA PHE A 247 -17.46 -11.11 22.50
C PHE A 247 -17.86 -12.23 21.53
N TYR A 248 -18.16 -13.43 22.03
CA TYR A 248 -18.57 -14.58 21.23
C TYR A 248 -19.91 -14.32 20.52
N GLY A 249 -20.87 -13.71 21.21
CA GLY A 249 -22.15 -13.30 20.65
C GLY A 249 -21.99 -12.26 19.54
N LYS A 250 -21.17 -11.23 19.79
CA LYS A 250 -20.78 -10.24 18.78
C LYS A 250 -19.99 -10.87 17.63
N TYR A 251 -19.20 -11.91 17.91
CA TYR A 251 -18.30 -12.51 16.92
C TYR A 251 -18.98 -13.54 16.01
N THR A 252 -19.98 -14.25 16.53
CA THR A 252 -20.64 -15.36 15.81
C THR A 252 -22.08 -15.03 15.43
N GLY A 253 -22.64 -13.91 15.92
CA GLY A 253 -24.04 -13.54 15.76
C GLY A 253 -25.03 -14.46 16.50
N LYS A 254 -24.51 -15.39 17.31
CA LYS A 254 -25.29 -16.40 18.04
C LYS A 254 -24.79 -16.47 19.48
N GLY A 255 -25.70 -16.72 20.42
CA GLY A 255 -25.31 -17.01 21.80
C GLY A 255 -24.56 -18.33 21.92
N LEU A 256 -23.78 -18.49 23.01
CA LEU A 256 -23.18 -19.78 23.33
C LEU A 256 -24.27 -20.83 23.54
N THR A 257 -24.05 -22.02 22.96
CA THR A 257 -24.87 -23.20 23.28
C THR A 257 -24.61 -23.67 24.71
N ASP A 258 -25.53 -24.42 25.30
CA ASP A 258 -25.35 -24.99 26.65
C ASP A 258 -24.08 -25.84 26.77
N TYR A 259 -23.68 -26.51 25.69
CA TYR A 259 -22.42 -27.25 25.65
C TYR A 259 -21.20 -26.31 25.70
N GLN A 260 -21.21 -25.23 24.93
CA GLN A 260 -20.11 -24.27 24.90
C GLN A 260 -20.00 -23.46 26.20
N ARG A 261 -21.13 -23.14 26.84
CA ARG A 261 -21.14 -22.55 28.20
C ARG A 261 -20.46 -23.46 29.22
N ARG A 262 -20.81 -24.74 29.23
CA ARG A 262 -20.16 -25.72 30.12
C ARG A 262 -18.65 -25.86 29.87
N MET A 263 -18.21 -25.76 28.62
CA MET A 263 -16.79 -25.78 28.27
C MET A 263 -16.07 -24.51 28.76
N LEU A 264 -16.69 -23.34 28.60
CA LEU A 264 -16.16 -22.06 29.10
C LEU A 264 -16.06 -22.07 30.63
N ASP A 265 -17.09 -22.58 31.32
CA ASP A 265 -17.09 -22.71 32.78
C ASP A 265 -15.95 -23.57 33.29
N LYS A 266 -15.70 -24.70 32.63
CA LYS A 266 -14.62 -25.61 32.97
C LYS A 266 -13.24 -24.96 32.77
N ALA A 267 -13.03 -24.31 31.63
CA ALA A 267 -11.75 -23.63 31.32
C ALA A 267 -11.42 -22.52 32.34
N MET A 268 -12.42 -21.72 32.73
CA MET A 268 -12.24 -20.62 33.69
C MET A 268 -12.07 -21.11 35.13
N SER A 269 -12.62 -22.28 35.49
CA SER A 269 -12.41 -22.89 36.82
C SER A 269 -11.01 -23.46 37.02
N GLU A 270 -10.35 -23.88 35.94
CA GLU A 270 -9.00 -24.46 35.97
C GLU A 270 -7.92 -23.36 36.14
N GLU A 271 -8.18 -22.12 35.72
CA GLU A 271 -7.27 -20.97 35.90
C GLU A 271 -7.40 -20.26 37.26
N GLY A 272 -8.53 -20.41 37.98
CA GLY A 272 -8.78 -19.76 39.27
C GLY A 272 -8.22 -20.46 40.52
N SER A 273 -7.41 -21.52 40.36
CA SER A 273 -6.81 -22.31 41.46
C SER A 273 -5.31 -22.06 41.69
N HIS A 274 -4.79 -20.91 41.27
CA HIS A 274 -3.42 -20.46 41.60
C HIS A 274 -3.41 -19.07 42.24
#